data_AF-A0A7C5PRN1-F1
#
_entry.id   AF-A0A7C5PRN1-F1
#
_cell.length_a   1.000
_cell.length_b   1.000
_cell.length_c   1.000
_cell.angle_alpha   90.00
_cell.angle_beta   90.00
_cell.angle_gamma   90.00
#
_symmetry.space_group_name_H-M   'P 1'
#
loop_
_entity.id
_entity.type
_entity.pdbx_description
1 polymer ?
#
loop_
_entity_poly.entity_id
_entity_poly.type
_entity_poly.pdbx_seq_one_letter_code
_entity_poly.pdbx_strand_id
1 'polypeptide(L)'
;MKLKRLWSSFLPLLTSNRISFLGALVTTAAFIGMVLSFVLFSVGAWGGPYAGLVVFLVLPGIFVGGLALIPAGLFLYRKTLKERVLARKEAPVHILKTVGILTVLNVVVLSLAGYRGLHYMDSVEFCGTLCHTVMQPQYEAYLSSAHARVPCVECHIGPGASWFVKSKLSGLRQVFAVLFHTYRKPIPTPVENLRPARETCEQCHWPEKFQGERLVVKRAYLPDREVTPFTNLLLMKTGGIRRDGTPVGIHWHVYHKIEVSYVALDRKREKIPWVRMKDEKGETRIFTAPGVAPSPPPEGEFRVMDCVDCH
;
A
#
# COMPACT_ATOMS: atom_id res chain seq x y z
N MET A 1 -7.35 -47.18 -13.28
CA MET A 1 -7.71 -47.13 -14.72
C MET A 1 -8.15 -45.74 -15.22
N LYS A 2 -9.05 -45.01 -14.54
CA LYS A 2 -9.59 -43.72 -15.02
C LYS A 2 -8.55 -42.58 -15.13
N LEU A 3 -7.65 -42.44 -14.15
CA LEU A 3 -6.62 -41.37 -14.16
C LEU A 3 -5.58 -41.56 -15.27
N LYS A 4 -5.17 -42.80 -15.54
CA LYS A 4 -4.23 -43.14 -16.62
C LYS A 4 -4.77 -42.77 -18.01
N ARG A 5 -6.09 -42.94 -18.24
CA ARG A 5 -6.78 -42.54 -19.48
C ARG A 5 -6.92 -41.02 -19.65
N LEU A 6 -7.10 -40.28 -18.54
CA LEU A 6 -7.13 -38.81 -18.55
C LEU A 6 -5.77 -38.24 -18.96
N TRP A 7 -4.69 -38.71 -18.34
CA TRP A 7 -3.33 -38.28 -18.63
C TRP A 7 -2.86 -38.70 -20.03
N SER A 8 -3.15 -39.92 -20.49
CA SER A 8 -2.77 -40.38 -21.83
C SER A 8 -3.41 -39.60 -22.98
N SER A 9 -4.54 -38.94 -22.70
CA SER A 9 -5.26 -38.10 -23.67
C SER A 9 -4.78 -36.65 -23.68
N PHE A 10 -4.28 -36.15 -22.53
CA PHE A 10 -3.86 -34.76 -22.35
C PHE A 10 -2.37 -34.51 -22.63
N LEU A 11 -1.49 -35.44 -22.24
CA LEU A 11 -0.04 -35.30 -22.43
C LEU A 11 0.38 -35.02 -23.89
N PRO A 12 -0.21 -35.67 -24.91
CA PRO A 12 0.10 -35.39 -26.32
C PRO A 12 -0.28 -33.98 -26.77
N LEU A 13 -1.21 -33.32 -26.06
CA LEU A 13 -1.60 -31.94 -26.34
C LEU A 13 -0.50 -30.97 -25.89
N LEU A 14 0.08 -31.22 -24.71
CA LEU A 14 1.18 -30.41 -24.16
C LEU A 14 2.49 -30.59 -24.92
N THR A 15 2.79 -31.80 -25.39
CA THR A 15 4.00 -32.10 -26.17
C THR A 15 3.84 -31.84 -27.67
N SER A 16 2.68 -31.34 -28.10
CA SER A 16 2.36 -31.14 -29.51
C SER A 16 3.28 -30.14 -30.22
N ASN A 17 3.76 -29.14 -29.49
CA ASN A 17 4.63 -28.09 -29.99
C ASN A 17 5.59 -27.62 -28.88
N ARG A 18 6.71 -27.01 -29.28
CA ARG A 18 7.77 -26.58 -28.35
C ARG A 18 7.28 -25.52 -27.35
N ILE A 19 6.35 -24.66 -27.74
CA ILE A 19 5.85 -23.56 -26.89
C ILE A 19 4.96 -24.10 -25.77
N SER A 20 3.98 -24.96 -26.08
CA SER A 20 3.13 -25.59 -25.07
C SER A 20 3.92 -26.53 -24.16
N PHE A 21 4.93 -27.22 -24.68
CA PHE A 21 5.81 -28.05 -23.87
C PHE A 21 6.65 -27.22 -22.89
N LEU A 22 7.25 -26.13 -23.37
CA LEU A 22 7.96 -25.18 -22.53
C LEU A 22 7.04 -24.57 -21.47
N GLY A 23 5.82 -24.17 -21.85
CA GLY A 23 4.82 -23.65 -20.93
C GLY A 23 4.47 -24.65 -19.82
N ALA A 24 4.27 -25.93 -20.18
CA ALA A 24 4.02 -26.99 -19.20
C ALA A 24 5.23 -27.18 -18.25
N LEU A 25 6.45 -27.24 -18.80
CA LEU A 25 7.68 -27.38 -18.02
C LEU A 25 7.85 -26.22 -17.03
N VAL A 26 7.73 -24.97 -17.51
CA VAL A 26 7.84 -23.76 -16.70
C VAL A 26 6.76 -23.73 -15.61
N THR A 27 5.52 -24.06 -15.95
CA THR A 27 4.41 -24.10 -14.98
C THR A 27 4.68 -25.13 -13.88
N THR A 28 5.09 -26.35 -14.24
CA THR A 28 5.37 -27.41 -13.25
C THR A 28 6.58 -27.06 -12.38
N ALA A 29 7.67 -26.56 -12.99
CA ALA A 29 8.85 -26.15 -12.24
C ALA A 29 8.54 -24.98 -11.29
N ALA A 30 7.79 -23.97 -11.76
CA ALA A 30 7.37 -22.86 -10.93
C ALA A 30 6.45 -23.30 -9.79
N PHE A 31 5.53 -24.24 -10.03
CA PHE A 31 4.68 -24.80 -8.98
C PHE A 31 5.47 -25.51 -7.89
N ILE A 32 6.41 -26.38 -8.28
CA ILE A 32 7.30 -27.08 -7.34
C ILE A 32 8.13 -26.07 -6.56
N GLY A 33 8.69 -25.07 -7.26
CA GLY A 33 9.42 -23.96 -6.65
C GLY A 33 8.57 -23.21 -5.63
N MET A 34 7.33 -22.82 -5.99
CA MET A 34 6.40 -22.14 -5.08
C MET A 34 6.15 -22.95 -3.82
N VAL A 35 5.86 -24.24 -3.93
CA VAL A 35 5.59 -25.11 -2.78
C VAL A 35 6.84 -25.24 -1.90
N LEU A 36 7.99 -25.55 -2.49
CA LEU A 36 9.25 -25.72 -1.76
C LEU A 36 9.65 -24.42 -1.04
N SER A 37 9.66 -23.31 -1.77
CA SER A 37 9.99 -21.99 -1.26
C SER A 37 9.02 -21.55 -0.17
N PHE A 38 7.72 -21.81 -0.30
CA PHE A 38 6.74 -21.52 0.73
C PHE A 38 6.97 -22.33 2.00
N VAL A 39 7.30 -23.62 1.88
CA VAL A 39 7.63 -24.47 3.02
C VAL A 39 8.89 -23.95 3.73
N LEU A 40 9.98 -23.71 2.98
CA LEU A 40 11.23 -23.18 3.51
C LEU A 40 11.05 -21.82 4.21
N PHE A 41 10.25 -20.94 3.62
CA PHE A 41 9.89 -19.65 4.21
C PHE A 41 9.08 -19.83 5.50
N SER A 42 8.11 -20.74 5.50
CA SER A 42 7.22 -20.96 6.65
C SER A 42 7.91 -21.59 7.85
N VAL A 43 8.94 -22.41 7.63
CA VAL A 43 9.74 -23.02 8.72
C VAL A 43 10.94 -22.15 9.12
N GLY A 44 11.11 -20.96 8.52
CA GLY A 44 12.23 -20.06 8.81
C GLY A 44 13.59 -20.52 8.28
N ALA A 45 13.63 -21.57 7.45
CA ALA A 45 14.86 -22.06 6.83
C ALA A 45 15.36 -21.15 5.69
N TRP A 46 14.48 -20.30 5.15
CA TRP A 46 14.84 -19.28 4.18
C TRP A 46 14.12 -17.96 4.49
N GLY A 47 14.88 -16.87 4.53
CA GLY A 47 14.37 -15.54 4.86
C GLY A 47 15.26 -14.43 4.29
N GLY A 48 14.92 -13.19 4.64
CA GLY A 48 15.60 -11.99 4.17
C GLY A 48 14.68 -11.08 3.34
N PRO A 49 15.12 -9.84 3.03
CA PRO A 49 14.25 -8.78 2.49
C PRO A 49 13.57 -9.15 1.16
N TYR A 50 14.20 -10.04 0.39
CA TYR A 50 13.73 -10.47 -0.93
C TYR A 50 13.04 -11.83 -0.93
N ALA A 51 13.05 -12.57 0.18
CA ALA A 51 12.45 -13.91 0.23
C ALA A 51 10.94 -13.84 -0.07
N GLY A 52 10.23 -12.90 0.57
CA GLY A 52 8.81 -12.68 0.31
C GLY A 52 8.52 -12.25 -1.15
N LEU A 53 9.37 -11.41 -1.75
CA LEU A 53 9.25 -11.01 -3.16
C LEU A 53 9.30 -12.24 -4.07
N VAL A 54 10.26 -13.13 -3.85
CA VAL A 54 10.43 -14.32 -4.69
C VAL A 54 9.27 -15.30 -4.51
N VAL A 55 8.92 -15.60 -3.26
CA VAL A 55 7.87 -16.57 -2.91
C VAL A 55 6.49 -16.11 -3.39
N PHE A 56 6.14 -14.85 -3.15
CA PHE A 56 4.76 -14.38 -3.30
C PHE A 56 4.49 -13.58 -4.58
N LEU A 57 5.52 -13.14 -5.32
CA LEU A 57 5.35 -12.35 -6.54
C LEU A 57 6.08 -12.95 -7.75
N VAL A 58 7.38 -13.22 -7.64
CA VAL A 58 8.19 -13.69 -8.80
C VAL A 58 7.77 -15.09 -9.24
N LEU A 59 7.75 -16.07 -8.33
CA LEU A 59 7.38 -17.44 -8.68
C LEU A 59 5.93 -17.56 -9.19
N PRO A 60 4.92 -16.94 -8.55
CA PRO A 60 3.57 -16.87 -9.11
C PRO A 60 3.53 -16.19 -10.49
N GLY A 61 4.32 -15.14 -10.71
CA GLY A 61 4.43 -14.48 -12.02
C GLY A 61 4.97 -15.41 -13.10
N ILE A 62 6.03 -16.18 -12.81
CA ILE A 62 6.58 -17.20 -13.71
C ILE A 62 5.55 -18.31 -13.97
N PHE A 63 4.82 -18.74 -12.95
CA PHE A 63 3.77 -19.74 -13.07
C PHE A 63 2.65 -19.28 -14.01
N VAL A 64 2.16 -18.03 -13.87
CA VAL A 64 1.19 -17.43 -14.78
C VAL A 64 1.75 -17.32 -16.20
N GLY A 65 3.01 -16.91 -16.36
CA GLY A 65 3.69 -16.87 -17.66
C GLY A 65 3.74 -18.24 -18.33
N GLY A 66 4.10 -19.29 -17.58
CA GLY A 66 4.05 -20.68 -18.05
C GLY A 66 2.64 -21.10 -18.47
N LEU A 67 1.62 -20.79 -17.67
CA LEU A 67 0.23 -21.07 -17.99
C LEU A 67 -0.25 -20.34 -19.25
N ALA A 68 0.22 -19.13 -19.52
CA ALA A 68 -0.12 -18.36 -20.72
C ALA A 68 0.56 -18.93 -22.00
N LEU A 69 1.77 -19.48 -21.88
CA LEU A 69 2.47 -20.14 -22.99
C LEU A 69 1.74 -21.38 -23.51
N ILE A 70 1.05 -22.12 -22.63
CA ILE A 70 0.31 -23.34 -23.02
C ILE A 70 -0.76 -23.04 -24.09
N PRO A 71 -1.79 -22.20 -23.86
CA PRO A 71 -2.79 -21.85 -24.85
C PRO A 71 -2.20 -21.04 -26.02
N ALA A 72 -1.17 -20.22 -25.79
CA ALA A 72 -0.50 -19.51 -26.88
C ALA A 72 0.12 -20.49 -27.90
N GLY A 73 0.82 -21.53 -27.41
CA GLY A 73 1.35 -22.59 -28.28
C GLY A 73 0.25 -23.36 -29.00
N LEU A 74 -0.85 -23.71 -28.32
CA LEU A 74 -1.98 -24.40 -28.94
C LEU A 74 -2.66 -23.53 -30.01
N PHE A 75 -2.77 -22.23 -29.79
CA PHE A 75 -3.36 -21.28 -30.73
C PHE A 75 -2.48 -21.07 -31.97
N LEU A 76 -1.18 -20.88 -31.79
CA LEU A 76 -0.23 -20.68 -32.89
C LEU A 76 -0.12 -21.93 -33.77
N TYR A 77 -0.12 -23.13 -33.17
CA TYR A 77 -0.01 -24.41 -33.89
C TYR A 77 -1.36 -25.09 -34.15
N ARG A 78 -2.47 -24.34 -34.14
CA ARG A 78 -3.84 -24.87 -34.25
C ARG A 78 -4.12 -25.67 -35.53
N LYS A 79 -3.49 -25.31 -36.65
CA LYS A 79 -3.68 -25.98 -37.95
C LYS A 79 -3.16 -27.42 -37.92
N THR A 80 -1.92 -27.60 -37.46
CA THR A 80 -1.28 -28.91 -37.23
C THR A 80 -1.92 -29.71 -36.10
N LEU A 81 -2.58 -29.04 -35.15
CA LEU A 81 -3.25 -29.68 -34.01
C LEU A 81 -4.61 -30.27 -34.40
N LYS A 82 -5.35 -29.59 -35.28
CA LYS A 82 -6.70 -29.99 -35.72
C LYS A 82 -6.69 -31.41 -36.29
N GLU A 83 -5.74 -31.72 -37.16
CA GLU A 83 -5.59 -33.06 -37.77
C GLU A 83 -5.29 -34.16 -36.73
N ARG A 84 -4.46 -33.86 -35.72
CA ARG A 84 -4.07 -34.82 -34.67
C ARG A 84 -5.17 -35.06 -33.63
N VAL A 85 -6.01 -34.06 -33.36
CA VAL A 85 -7.12 -34.16 -32.38
C VAL A 85 -8.34 -34.83 -33.01
N LEU A 86 -8.67 -34.51 -34.27
CA LEU A 86 -9.77 -35.16 -35.02
C LEU A 86 -9.53 -36.66 -35.25
N ALA A 87 -8.26 -37.09 -35.28
CA ALA A 87 -7.90 -38.51 -35.38
C ALA A 87 -8.24 -39.34 -34.12
N ARG A 88 -8.70 -38.74 -33.02
CA ARG A 88 -8.98 -39.44 -31.75
C ARG A 88 -10.45 -39.35 -31.31
N LYS A 89 -11.20 -40.44 -31.47
CA LYS A 89 -12.65 -40.55 -31.15
C LYS A 89 -13.02 -40.32 -29.67
N GLU A 90 -12.18 -40.71 -28.71
CA GLU A 90 -12.48 -40.57 -27.25
C GLU A 90 -11.71 -39.45 -26.54
N ALA A 91 -10.85 -38.73 -27.26
CA ALA A 91 -10.01 -37.68 -26.69
C ALA A 91 -10.77 -36.45 -26.14
N PRO A 92 -11.88 -35.97 -26.73
CA PRO A 92 -12.45 -34.66 -26.34
C PRO A 92 -12.92 -34.60 -24.89
N VAL A 93 -13.66 -35.61 -24.42
CA VAL A 93 -14.25 -35.61 -23.06
C VAL A 93 -13.17 -35.77 -22.00
N HIS A 94 -12.18 -36.64 -22.21
CA HIS A 94 -11.07 -36.80 -21.27
C HIS A 94 -10.16 -35.58 -21.22
N ILE A 95 -9.89 -34.93 -22.37
CA ILE A 95 -9.15 -33.66 -22.41
C ILE A 95 -9.92 -32.59 -21.65
N LEU A 96 -11.22 -32.43 -21.90
CA LEU A 96 -12.04 -31.42 -21.23
C LEU A 96 -12.08 -31.64 -19.70
N LYS A 97 -12.21 -32.89 -19.24
CA LYS A 97 -12.15 -33.23 -17.82
C LYS A 97 -10.79 -32.90 -17.20
N THR A 98 -9.69 -33.25 -17.86
CA THR A 98 -8.33 -32.96 -17.36
C THR A 98 -8.07 -31.45 -17.31
N VAL A 99 -8.45 -30.71 -18.36
CA VAL A 99 -8.37 -29.25 -18.40
C VAL A 99 -9.22 -28.63 -17.29
N GLY A 100 -10.45 -29.10 -17.08
CA GLY A 100 -11.32 -28.64 -16.01
C GLY A 100 -10.70 -28.83 -14.63
N ILE A 101 -10.19 -30.03 -14.32
CA ILE A 101 -9.53 -30.33 -13.04
C ILE A 101 -8.29 -29.45 -12.84
N LEU A 102 -7.42 -29.35 -13.84
CA LEU A 102 -6.21 -28.52 -13.76
C LEU A 102 -6.54 -27.04 -13.65
N THR A 103 -7.61 -26.57 -14.31
CA THR A 103 -8.07 -25.19 -14.19
C THR A 103 -8.53 -24.88 -12.77
N VAL A 104 -9.34 -25.76 -12.16
CA VAL A 104 -9.75 -25.60 -10.75
C VAL A 104 -8.52 -25.57 -9.84
N LEU A 105 -7.56 -26.49 -10.03
CA LEU A 105 -6.33 -26.51 -9.25
C LEU A 105 -5.52 -25.22 -9.40
N ASN A 106 -5.33 -24.75 -10.64
CA ASN A 106 -4.61 -23.51 -10.94
C ASN A 106 -5.31 -22.30 -10.31
N VAL A 107 -6.64 -22.24 -10.37
CA VAL A 107 -7.43 -21.16 -9.73
C VAL A 107 -7.20 -21.18 -8.22
N VAL A 108 -7.23 -22.34 -7.56
CA VAL A 108 -6.97 -22.44 -6.12
C VAL A 108 -5.56 -21.97 -5.77
N VAL A 109 -4.55 -22.46 -6.50
CA VAL A 109 -3.14 -22.10 -6.29
C VAL A 109 -2.92 -20.60 -6.50
N LEU A 110 -3.42 -20.04 -7.59
CA LEU A 110 -3.30 -18.62 -7.90
C LEU A 110 -4.08 -17.74 -6.92
N SER A 111 -5.24 -18.18 -6.45
CA SER A 111 -6.00 -17.44 -5.44
C SER A 111 -5.24 -17.37 -4.12
N LEU A 112 -4.66 -18.49 -3.67
CA LEU A 112 -3.87 -18.52 -2.44
C LEU A 112 -2.58 -17.72 -2.56
N ALA A 113 -1.86 -17.89 -3.66
CA ALA A 113 -0.63 -17.14 -3.95
C ALA A 113 -0.92 -15.64 -4.09
N GLY A 114 -1.99 -15.29 -4.80
CA GLY A 114 -2.46 -13.92 -4.96
C GLY A 114 -2.82 -13.29 -3.62
N TYR A 115 -3.62 -13.96 -2.80
CA TYR A 115 -3.96 -13.50 -1.46
C TYR A 115 -2.72 -13.22 -0.60
N ARG A 116 -1.77 -14.17 -0.55
CA ARG A 116 -0.51 -13.98 0.18
C ARG A 116 0.34 -12.86 -0.42
N GLY A 117 0.41 -12.75 -1.74
CA GLY A 117 1.11 -11.67 -2.43
C GLY A 117 0.54 -10.30 -2.14
N LEU A 118 -0.79 -10.17 -2.05
CA LEU A 118 -1.44 -8.93 -1.65
C LEU A 118 -1.07 -8.54 -0.22
N HIS A 119 -1.20 -9.45 0.74
CA HIS A 119 -0.82 -9.20 2.12
C HIS A 119 0.67 -8.89 2.28
N TYR A 120 1.53 -9.54 1.51
CA TYR A 120 2.96 -9.24 1.50
C TYR A 120 3.22 -7.82 0.98
N MET A 121 2.61 -7.42 -0.15
CA MET A 121 2.76 -6.07 -0.69
C MET A 121 2.22 -4.96 0.23
N ASP A 122 1.30 -5.31 1.13
CA ASP A 122 0.71 -4.37 2.09
C ASP A 122 1.46 -4.36 3.44
N SER A 123 2.53 -5.14 3.57
CA SER A 123 3.35 -5.21 4.78
C SER A 123 4.36 -4.07 4.89
N VAL A 124 4.74 -3.75 6.13
CA VAL A 124 5.83 -2.82 6.45
C VAL A 124 7.16 -3.31 5.88
N GLU A 125 7.40 -4.62 5.88
CA GLU A 125 8.60 -5.23 5.32
C GLU A 125 8.72 -4.89 3.82
N PHE A 126 7.66 -5.11 3.05
CA PHE A 126 7.65 -4.80 1.62
C PHE A 126 7.87 -3.30 1.36
N CYS A 127 7.14 -2.43 2.08
CA CYS A 127 7.19 -0.99 1.85
C CYS A 127 8.52 -0.37 2.29
N GLY A 128 9.08 -0.82 3.42
CA GLY A 128 10.25 -0.23 4.05
C GLY A 128 11.59 -0.84 3.62
N THR A 129 11.61 -2.13 3.27
CA THR A 129 12.87 -2.87 3.07
C THR A 129 13.13 -3.27 1.63
N LEU A 130 12.09 -3.43 0.80
CA LEU A 130 12.29 -3.89 -0.58
C LEU A 130 12.99 -2.85 -1.45
N CYS A 131 12.56 -1.59 -1.34
CA CYS A 131 13.17 -0.44 -2.02
C CYS A 131 14.08 0.34 -1.06
N HIS A 132 14.87 -0.36 -0.24
CA HIS A 132 15.55 0.23 0.92
C HIS A 132 16.30 1.53 0.57
N THR A 133 16.98 1.61 -0.57
CA THR A 133 17.79 2.80 -0.93
C THR A 133 16.97 4.08 -1.08
N VAL A 134 15.69 3.97 -1.47
CA VAL A 134 14.80 5.11 -1.67
C VAL A 134 13.91 5.33 -0.45
N MET A 135 13.50 4.24 0.23
CA MET A 135 12.55 4.27 1.33
C MET A 135 13.19 4.30 2.73
N GLN A 136 14.50 4.12 2.85
CA GLN A 136 15.19 4.06 4.14
C GLN A 136 14.90 5.27 5.05
N PRO A 137 14.95 6.54 4.59
CA PRO A 137 14.64 7.67 5.47
C PRO A 137 13.22 7.61 6.04
N GLN A 138 12.24 7.22 5.22
CA GLN A 138 10.85 7.09 5.65
C GLN A 138 10.66 5.89 6.56
N TYR A 139 11.39 4.79 6.32
CA TYR A 139 11.34 3.60 7.17
C TYR A 139 11.96 3.84 8.55
N GLU A 140 13.09 4.54 8.63
CA GLU A 140 13.71 4.94 9.91
C GLU A 140 12.82 5.91 10.68
N ALA A 141 12.23 6.90 10.00
CA ALA A 141 11.25 7.80 10.59
C ALA A 141 10.02 7.03 11.12
N TYR A 142 9.51 6.06 10.36
CA TYR A 142 8.42 5.19 10.78
C TYR A 142 8.76 4.43 12.08
N LEU A 143 9.93 3.78 12.14
CA LEU A 143 10.37 2.98 13.30
C LEU A 143 10.52 3.81 14.57
N SER A 144 10.89 5.08 14.45
CA SER A 144 11.03 6.03 15.58
C SER A 144 9.74 6.77 15.95
N SER A 145 8.67 6.58 15.18
CA SER A 145 7.39 7.31 15.36
C SER A 145 6.46 6.64 16.38
N ALA A 146 5.44 7.39 16.82
CA ALA A 146 4.34 6.85 17.61
C ALA A 146 3.49 5.80 16.86
N HIS A 147 3.65 5.69 15.54
CA HIS A 147 2.92 4.78 14.66
C HIS A 147 3.76 3.59 14.18
N ALA A 148 4.93 3.30 14.78
CA ALA A 148 5.84 2.21 14.40
C ALA A 148 5.22 0.79 14.42
N ARG A 149 3.99 0.64 14.91
CA ARG A 149 3.23 -0.61 14.95
C ARG A 149 1.97 -0.60 14.08
N VAL A 150 1.75 0.47 13.32
CA VAL A 150 0.62 0.63 12.41
C VAL A 150 1.12 0.41 10.98
N PRO A 151 0.60 -0.56 10.22
CA PRO A 151 1.07 -0.82 8.86
C PRO A 151 1.00 0.43 7.97
N CYS A 152 1.98 0.61 7.08
CA CYS A 152 2.04 1.77 6.17
C CYS A 152 0.74 1.96 5.38
N VAL A 153 0.09 0.86 5.02
CA VAL A 153 -1.13 0.83 4.21
C VAL A 153 -2.37 1.39 4.90
N GLU A 154 -2.41 1.43 6.23
CA GLU A 154 -3.53 2.01 6.99
C GLU A 154 -3.65 3.52 6.71
N CYS A 155 -2.52 4.18 6.50
CA CYS A 155 -2.47 5.59 6.11
C CYS A 155 -2.43 5.78 4.58
N HIS A 156 -1.63 4.97 3.86
CA HIS A 156 -1.29 5.24 2.46
C HIS A 156 -2.16 4.56 1.39
N ILE A 157 -2.84 3.45 1.72
CA ILE A 157 -3.66 2.70 0.76
C ILE A 157 -5.13 2.76 1.14
N GLY A 158 -5.46 2.49 2.41
CA GLY A 158 -6.84 2.54 2.90
C GLY A 158 -7.74 1.39 2.46
N PRO A 159 -8.88 1.17 3.16
CA PRO A 159 -9.84 0.15 2.80
C PRO A 159 -10.63 0.50 1.54
N GLY A 160 -11.12 -0.53 0.85
CA GLY A 160 -12.03 -0.41 -0.30
C GLY A 160 -11.38 -0.64 -1.66
N ALA A 161 -12.19 -1.11 -2.61
CA ALA A 161 -11.71 -1.55 -3.93
C ALA A 161 -11.14 -0.43 -4.79
N SER A 162 -11.70 0.79 -4.72
CA SER A 162 -11.23 1.94 -5.50
C SER A 162 -9.82 2.37 -5.09
N TRP A 163 -9.60 2.48 -3.78
CA TRP A 163 -8.31 2.82 -3.19
C TRP A 163 -7.26 1.72 -3.40
N PHE A 164 -7.69 0.46 -3.31
CA PHE A 164 -6.85 -0.69 -3.66
C PHE A 164 -6.36 -0.62 -5.12
N VAL A 165 -7.23 -0.35 -6.10
CA VAL A 165 -6.81 -0.23 -7.51
C VAL A 165 -5.89 0.98 -7.70
N LYS A 166 -6.24 2.14 -7.13
CA LYS A 166 -5.45 3.37 -7.22
C LYS A 166 -4.05 3.18 -6.64
N SER A 167 -3.92 2.49 -5.51
CA SER A 167 -2.64 2.22 -4.88
C SER A 167 -1.76 1.30 -5.72
N LYS A 168 -2.31 0.24 -6.34
CA LYS A 168 -1.53 -0.66 -7.20
C LYS A 168 -1.08 0.03 -8.50
N LEU A 169 -1.90 0.88 -9.10
CA LEU A 169 -1.49 1.70 -10.25
C LEU A 169 -0.38 2.70 -9.88
N SER A 170 -0.49 3.36 -8.72
CA SER A 170 0.56 4.22 -8.20
C SER A 170 1.84 3.44 -7.90
N GLY A 171 1.71 2.24 -7.32
CA GLY A 171 2.82 1.32 -7.05
C GLY A 171 3.57 0.90 -8.31
N LEU A 172 2.87 0.59 -9.40
CA LEU A 172 3.52 0.31 -10.69
C LEU A 172 4.34 1.51 -11.18
N ARG A 173 3.82 2.72 -11.03
CA ARG A 173 4.56 3.95 -11.36
C ARG A 173 5.79 4.14 -10.48
N GLN A 174 5.71 3.79 -9.19
CA GLN A 174 6.84 3.84 -8.27
C GLN A 174 7.91 2.82 -8.63
N VAL A 175 7.53 1.57 -8.93
CA VAL A 175 8.46 0.54 -9.41
C VAL A 175 9.17 1.00 -10.68
N PHE A 176 8.42 1.54 -11.65
CA PHE A 176 9.00 2.13 -12.84
C PHE A 176 9.98 3.26 -12.50
N ALA A 177 9.60 4.17 -11.61
CA ALA A 177 10.46 5.28 -11.22
C ALA A 177 11.77 4.81 -10.57
N VAL A 178 11.71 3.79 -9.72
CA VAL A 178 12.89 3.18 -9.09
C VAL A 178 13.77 2.49 -10.12
N LEU A 179 13.19 1.69 -11.02
CA LEU A 179 13.93 0.94 -12.06
C LEU A 179 14.64 1.86 -13.06
N PHE A 180 14.01 2.96 -13.45
CA PHE A 180 14.55 3.91 -14.44
C PHE A 180 15.17 5.17 -13.82
N HIS A 181 15.29 5.22 -12.49
CA HIS A 181 15.85 6.35 -11.74
C HIS A 181 15.20 7.72 -12.07
N THR A 182 13.88 7.75 -12.32
CA THR A 182 13.15 8.97 -12.70
C THR A 182 12.52 9.72 -11.52
N TYR A 183 12.90 9.37 -10.28
CA TYR A 183 12.41 10.01 -9.06
C TYR A 183 13.32 11.16 -8.59
N ARG A 184 12.76 12.12 -7.84
CA ARG A 184 13.51 13.26 -7.27
C ARG A 184 14.13 12.89 -5.93
N LYS A 185 15.30 13.46 -5.63
CA LYS A 185 15.98 13.36 -4.33
C LYS A 185 16.19 14.77 -3.74
N PRO A 186 15.78 15.05 -2.49
CA PRO A 186 14.97 14.19 -1.63
C PRO A 186 13.56 13.98 -2.20
N ILE A 187 12.87 12.93 -1.73
CA ILE A 187 11.46 12.70 -2.06
C ILE A 187 10.65 13.91 -1.56
N PRO A 188 9.88 14.60 -2.43
CA PRO A 188 9.23 15.85 -2.05
C PRO A 188 8.12 15.62 -1.03
N THR A 189 8.01 16.54 -0.08
CA THR A 189 6.86 16.70 0.83
C THR A 189 6.08 17.97 0.45
N PRO A 190 4.77 18.04 0.74
CA PRO A 190 3.91 16.99 1.32
C PRO A 190 3.54 15.89 0.31
N VAL A 191 3.01 14.77 0.80
CA VAL A 191 2.51 13.66 -0.04
C VAL A 191 1.19 14.08 -0.69
N GLU A 192 1.19 14.30 -2.00
CA GLU A 192 0.03 14.82 -2.75
C GLU A 192 -1.18 13.87 -2.81
N ASN A 193 -0.95 12.57 -2.65
CA ASN A 193 -1.99 11.54 -2.77
C ASN A 193 -2.31 10.85 -1.44
N LEU A 194 -2.03 11.50 -0.32
CA LEU A 194 -2.45 10.99 0.97
C LEU A 194 -3.97 11.09 1.10
N ARG A 195 -4.57 10.10 1.76
CA ARG A 195 -6.01 10.05 2.01
C ARG A 195 -6.40 11.14 3.01
N PRO A 196 -7.65 11.62 2.99
CA PRO A 196 -8.11 12.61 3.98
C PRO A 196 -7.94 12.10 5.42
N ALA A 197 -7.67 13.01 6.36
CA ALA A 197 -7.52 12.68 7.78
C ALA A 197 -8.75 11.93 8.36
N ARG A 198 -9.95 12.28 7.91
CA ARG A 198 -11.23 11.61 8.26
C ARG A 198 -11.22 10.10 7.99
N GLU A 199 -10.54 9.68 6.93
CA GLU A 199 -10.48 8.27 6.53
C GLU A 199 -9.18 7.56 6.97
N THR A 200 -8.29 8.27 7.66
CA THR A 200 -6.98 7.77 8.12
C THR A 200 -6.82 8.01 9.61
N CYS A 201 -6.44 9.24 10.01
CA CYS A 201 -6.21 9.64 11.39
C CYS A 201 -7.43 9.39 12.27
N GLU A 202 -8.62 9.80 11.82
CA GLU A 202 -9.84 9.80 12.64
C GLU A 202 -10.43 8.40 12.87
N GLN A 203 -9.94 7.39 12.16
CA GLN A 203 -10.29 5.98 12.43
C GLN A 203 -9.74 5.50 13.77
N CYS A 204 -8.69 6.16 14.28
CA CYS A 204 -8.07 5.88 15.59
C CYS A 204 -8.09 7.09 16.53
N HIS A 205 -8.10 8.31 15.99
CA HIS A 205 -8.08 9.57 16.74
C HIS A 205 -9.39 10.34 16.58
N TRP A 206 -10.38 10.08 17.43
CA TRP A 206 -11.69 10.74 17.35
C TRP A 206 -11.62 12.22 17.76
N PRO A 207 -11.92 13.18 16.86
CA PRO A 207 -11.95 14.61 17.18
C PRO A 207 -12.95 14.98 18.29
N GLU A 208 -14.02 14.21 18.42
CA GLU A 208 -15.05 14.38 19.45
C GLU A 208 -14.55 14.05 20.86
N LYS A 209 -13.48 13.27 20.98
CA LYS A 209 -12.94 12.87 22.27
C LYS A 209 -12.03 13.96 22.82
N PHE A 210 -12.45 14.58 23.92
CA PHE A 210 -11.62 15.54 24.65
C PHE A 210 -10.34 14.88 25.18
N GLN A 211 -9.17 15.40 24.75
CA GLN A 211 -7.86 14.85 25.13
C GLN A 211 -7.25 15.54 26.37
N GLY A 212 -7.83 16.65 26.83
CA GLY A 212 -7.29 17.44 27.94
C GLY A 212 -5.96 18.12 27.59
N GLU A 213 -5.28 18.68 28.59
CA GLU A 213 -3.92 19.19 28.45
C GLU A 213 -2.92 18.10 28.85
N ARG A 214 -1.76 18.06 28.18
CA ARG A 214 -0.74 17.05 28.42
C ARG A 214 0.51 17.67 29.02
N LEU A 215 0.79 17.33 30.28
CA LEU A 215 2.04 17.70 30.92
C LEU A 215 3.15 16.72 30.51
N VAL A 216 4.21 17.24 29.89
CA VAL A 216 5.41 16.50 29.53
C VAL A 216 6.54 16.95 30.45
N VAL A 217 7.02 16.01 31.27
CA VAL A 217 8.13 16.24 32.21
C VAL A 217 9.41 15.73 31.56
N LYS A 218 10.29 16.63 31.13
CA LYS A 218 11.61 16.30 30.59
C LYS A 218 12.67 16.58 31.64
N ARG A 219 13.16 15.52 32.29
CA ARG A 219 14.31 15.61 33.19
C ARG A 219 15.59 15.66 32.34
N ALA A 220 16.44 16.63 32.63
CA ALA A 220 17.72 16.83 31.98
C ALA A 220 18.76 17.20 33.05
N TYR A 221 20.01 17.34 32.62
CA TYR A 221 21.08 17.89 33.44
C TYR A 221 21.62 19.12 32.73
N LEU A 222 22.01 20.12 33.51
CA LEU A 222 22.71 21.28 32.95
C LEU A 222 24.09 20.84 32.45
N PRO A 223 24.65 21.51 31.43
CA PRO A 223 26.00 21.23 30.95
C PRO A 223 27.04 21.87 31.88
N ASP A 224 26.99 21.56 33.17
CA ASP A 224 27.92 22.03 34.21
C ASP A 224 28.73 20.87 34.81
N ARG A 225 29.82 21.21 35.50
CA ARG A 225 30.72 20.20 36.08
C ARG A 225 30.06 19.41 37.21
N GLU A 226 29.08 20.01 37.89
CA GLU A 226 28.34 19.40 38.99
C GLU A 226 27.22 18.46 38.52
N VAL A 227 26.91 18.45 37.21
CA VAL A 227 25.82 17.66 36.61
C VAL A 227 24.51 17.97 37.32
N THR A 228 24.16 19.26 37.38
CA THR A 228 23.01 19.75 38.15
C THR A 228 21.70 19.25 37.52
N PRO A 229 20.81 18.59 38.29
CA PRO A 229 19.53 18.14 37.78
C PRO A 229 18.62 19.32 37.45
N PHE A 230 18.02 19.29 36.25
CA PHE A 230 17.09 20.31 35.77
C PHE A 230 15.84 19.65 35.18
N THR A 231 14.66 20.20 35.46
CA THR A 231 13.39 19.65 34.95
C THR A 231 12.66 20.67 34.10
N ASN A 232 12.48 20.35 32.83
CA ASN A 232 11.61 21.08 31.91
C ASN A 232 10.18 20.54 32.03
N LEU A 233 9.25 21.41 32.45
CA LEU A 233 7.83 21.13 32.45
C LEU A 233 7.19 21.79 31.23
N LEU A 234 6.69 20.98 30.29
CA LEU A 234 6.01 21.46 29.09
C LEU A 234 4.53 21.09 29.20
N LEU A 235 3.65 22.09 29.29
CA LEU A 235 2.20 21.87 29.25
C LEU A 235 1.70 22.07 27.82
N MET A 236 1.39 20.96 27.14
CA MET A 236 0.81 21.00 25.81
C MET A 236 -0.70 21.18 25.90
N LYS A 237 -1.21 22.27 25.33
CA LYS A 237 -2.65 22.58 25.28
C LYS A 237 -3.33 21.81 24.15
N THR A 238 -3.35 20.47 24.23
CA THR A 238 -3.99 19.61 23.22
C THR A 238 -5.49 19.87 23.12
N GLY A 239 -6.20 19.86 24.26
CA GLY A 239 -7.60 20.23 24.37
C GLY A 239 -8.56 19.42 23.50
N GLY A 240 -9.53 20.10 22.90
CA GLY A 240 -10.69 19.58 22.18
C GLY A 240 -11.97 20.30 22.58
N ILE A 241 -13.13 19.71 22.29
CA ILE A 241 -14.42 20.21 22.78
C ILE A 241 -14.76 19.51 24.10
N ARG A 242 -14.98 20.30 25.16
CA ARG A 242 -15.44 19.78 26.47
C ARG A 242 -16.90 19.31 26.40
N ARG A 243 -17.33 18.53 27.40
CA ARG A 243 -18.74 18.08 27.50
C ARG A 243 -19.75 19.24 27.58
N ASP A 244 -19.32 20.38 28.10
CA ASP A 244 -20.10 21.63 28.18
C ASP A 244 -20.11 22.42 26.85
N GLY A 245 -19.48 21.91 25.80
CA GLY A 245 -19.38 22.56 24.48
C GLY A 245 -18.23 23.56 24.35
N THR A 246 -17.46 23.82 25.41
CA THR A 246 -16.39 24.82 25.38
C THR A 246 -15.18 24.31 24.58
N PRO A 247 -14.70 25.04 23.55
CA PRO A 247 -13.47 24.70 22.85
C PRO A 247 -12.25 25.09 23.70
N VAL A 248 -11.29 24.16 23.86
CA VAL A 248 -10.04 24.38 24.59
C VAL A 248 -8.87 23.84 23.77
N GLY A 249 -7.69 24.45 23.93
CA GLY A 249 -6.45 23.95 23.34
C GLY A 249 -6.39 24.11 21.82
N ILE A 250 -5.68 23.20 21.15
CA ILE A 250 -5.53 23.25 19.68
C ILE A 250 -6.60 22.43 18.96
N HIS A 251 -7.03 21.27 19.49
CA HIS A 251 -7.92 20.34 18.75
C HIS A 251 -9.38 20.80 18.57
N TRP A 252 -9.78 22.00 19.02
CA TRP A 252 -11.11 22.51 18.69
C TRP A 252 -11.31 22.68 17.18
N HIS A 253 -10.24 22.96 16.42
CA HIS A 253 -10.34 23.23 14.97
C HIS A 253 -10.72 22.00 14.14
N VAL A 254 -10.50 20.79 14.66
CA VAL A 254 -10.88 19.53 13.99
C VAL A 254 -12.28 19.05 14.38
N TYR A 255 -13.00 19.80 15.21
CA TYR A 255 -14.38 19.45 15.54
C TYR A 255 -15.27 19.53 14.30
N HIS A 256 -16.12 18.53 14.07
CA HIS A 256 -16.84 18.37 12.79
C HIS A 256 -17.78 19.54 12.40
N LYS A 257 -18.13 20.44 13.34
CA LYS A 257 -18.93 21.65 13.08
C LYS A 257 -18.10 22.91 12.84
N ILE A 258 -16.78 22.81 12.97
CA ILE A 258 -15.84 23.90 12.77
C ILE A 258 -15.02 23.59 11.53
N GLU A 259 -14.86 24.57 10.65
CA GLU A 259 -14.02 24.45 9.47
C GLU A 259 -12.97 25.55 9.50
N VAL A 260 -11.69 25.15 9.58
CA VAL A 260 -10.57 26.05 9.36
C VAL A 260 -10.00 25.77 7.97
N SER A 261 -9.90 26.81 7.15
CA SER A 261 -9.38 26.77 5.80
C SER A 261 -8.34 27.85 5.62
N TYR A 262 -7.36 27.63 4.75
CA TYR A 262 -6.25 28.55 4.56
C TYR A 262 -5.78 28.58 3.10
N VAL A 263 -5.05 29.63 2.75
CA VAL A 263 -4.32 29.71 1.47
C VAL A 263 -2.83 29.62 1.78
N ALA A 264 -2.13 28.69 1.13
CA ALA A 264 -0.67 28.61 1.16
C ALA A 264 -0.04 29.17 -0.13
N LEU A 265 1.00 29.97 0.02
CA LEU A 265 1.76 30.54 -1.11
C LEU A 265 2.89 29.62 -1.60
N ASP A 266 3.25 28.62 -0.80
CA ASP A 266 4.33 27.70 -1.09
C ASP A 266 3.89 26.25 -0.91
N ARG A 267 4.58 25.33 -1.61
CA ARG A 267 4.24 23.90 -1.61
C ARG A 267 4.39 23.23 -0.24
N LYS A 268 5.27 23.73 0.63
CA LYS A 268 5.43 23.16 1.99
C LYS A 268 4.34 23.62 2.95
N ARG A 269 3.50 24.58 2.54
CA ARG A 269 2.40 25.15 3.33
C ARG A 269 2.90 25.86 4.58
N GLU A 270 4.07 26.49 4.50
CA GLU A 270 4.67 27.26 5.62
C GLU A 270 4.30 28.74 5.55
N LYS A 271 3.96 29.26 4.37
CA LYS A 271 3.58 30.65 4.12
C LYS A 271 2.06 30.76 3.98
N ILE A 272 1.39 31.03 5.10
CA ILE A 272 -0.07 31.08 5.21
C ILE A 272 -0.53 32.53 5.46
N PRO A 273 -0.69 33.38 4.42
CA PRO A 273 -1.10 34.77 4.57
C PRO A 273 -2.59 34.97 4.89
N TRP A 274 -3.41 33.94 4.71
CA TRP A 274 -4.87 34.05 4.79
C TRP A 274 -5.45 32.78 5.40
N VAL A 275 -6.30 32.95 6.42
CA VAL A 275 -7.01 31.87 7.12
C VAL A 275 -8.47 32.27 7.30
N ARG A 276 -9.38 31.34 7.06
CA ARG A 276 -10.82 31.46 7.30
C ARG A 276 -11.28 30.38 8.26
N MET A 277 -11.90 30.83 9.34
CA MET A 277 -12.62 29.99 10.28
C MET A 277 -14.12 30.15 10.05
N LYS A 278 -14.83 29.04 9.92
CA LYS A 278 -16.29 28.96 9.97
C LYS A 278 -16.70 28.21 11.24
N ASP A 279 -17.54 28.84 12.05
CA ASP A 279 -18.01 28.25 13.31
C ASP A 279 -19.28 27.40 13.13
N GLU A 280 -19.80 26.86 14.24
CA GLU A 280 -20.99 26.00 14.23
C GLU A 280 -22.27 26.69 13.73
N LYS A 281 -22.35 28.02 13.84
CA LYS A 281 -23.49 28.82 13.37
C LYS A 281 -23.34 29.21 11.90
N GLY A 282 -22.19 28.88 11.29
CA GLY A 282 -21.83 29.29 9.95
C GLY A 282 -21.25 30.70 9.87
N GLU A 283 -21.02 31.37 11.01
CA GLU A 283 -20.34 32.67 11.03
C GLU A 283 -18.90 32.48 10.60
N THR A 284 -18.44 33.36 9.71
CA THR A 284 -17.11 33.28 9.11
C THR A 284 -16.25 34.40 9.64
N ARG A 285 -15.04 34.06 10.09
CA ARG A 285 -13.99 35.00 10.49
C ARG A 285 -12.76 34.79 9.62
N ILE A 286 -12.21 35.89 9.11
CA ILE A 286 -11.04 35.88 8.23
C ILE A 286 -9.88 36.56 8.96
N PHE A 287 -8.72 35.92 8.91
CA PHE A 287 -7.46 36.41 9.46
C PHE A 287 -6.48 36.57 8.31
N THR A 288 -5.85 37.74 8.20
CA THR A 288 -4.88 38.03 7.15
C THR A 288 -3.58 38.56 7.72
N ALA A 289 -2.49 38.22 7.03
CA ALA A 289 -1.20 38.85 7.26
C ALA A 289 -1.24 40.34 6.87
N PRO A 290 -0.34 41.18 7.42
CA PRO A 290 -0.24 42.58 7.05
C PRO A 290 -0.12 42.76 5.52
N GLY A 291 -0.95 43.63 4.95
CA GLY A 291 -0.97 43.91 3.51
C GLY A 291 -1.81 42.95 2.65
N VAL A 292 -2.47 41.96 3.24
CA VAL A 292 -3.33 41.00 2.52
C VAL A 292 -4.79 41.36 2.73
N ALA A 293 -5.53 41.56 1.63
CA ALA A 293 -6.96 41.82 1.67
C ALA A 293 -7.73 40.58 2.16
N PRO A 294 -8.79 40.74 2.97
CA PRO A 294 -9.59 39.62 3.45
C PRO A 294 -10.44 38.99 2.33
N SER A 295 -10.80 39.76 1.31
CA SER A 295 -11.57 39.30 0.15
C SER A 295 -11.15 40.06 -1.12
N PRO A 296 -10.99 39.37 -2.27
CA PRO A 296 -10.99 37.91 -2.41
C PRO A 296 -9.78 37.26 -1.73
N PRO A 297 -9.78 35.94 -1.47
CA PRO A 297 -8.59 35.24 -1.01
C PRO A 297 -7.42 35.45 -1.97
N PRO A 298 -6.17 35.54 -1.47
CA PRO A 298 -5.00 35.66 -2.34
C PRO A 298 -4.84 34.42 -3.24
N GLU A 299 -4.11 34.57 -4.34
CA GLU A 299 -3.75 33.42 -5.20
C GLU A 299 -2.82 32.45 -4.46
N GLY A 300 -3.14 31.16 -4.48
CA GLY A 300 -2.37 30.10 -3.81
C GLY A 300 -3.14 28.79 -3.70
N GLU A 301 -2.58 27.81 -2.98
CA GLU A 301 -3.26 26.55 -2.67
C GLU A 301 -4.30 26.79 -1.58
N PHE A 302 -5.58 26.78 -1.93
CA PHE A 302 -6.67 26.77 -0.96
C PHE A 302 -6.86 25.37 -0.38
N ARG A 303 -6.87 25.25 0.94
CA ARG A 303 -6.98 23.97 1.63
C ARG A 303 -7.81 24.08 2.91
N VAL A 304 -8.60 23.05 3.20
CA VAL A 304 -9.20 22.84 4.52
C VAL A 304 -8.17 22.16 5.40
N MET A 305 -7.89 22.75 6.55
CA MET A 305 -6.92 22.25 7.53
C MET A 305 -7.35 20.88 8.04
N ASP A 306 -6.42 19.93 8.04
CA ASP A 306 -6.61 18.60 8.60
C ASP A 306 -5.45 18.21 9.53
N CYS A 307 -5.50 16.99 10.07
CA CYS A 307 -4.49 16.51 11.03
C CYS A 307 -3.05 16.57 10.49
N VAL A 308 -2.85 16.40 9.19
CA VAL A 308 -1.52 16.33 8.54
C VAL A 308 -0.91 17.72 8.40
N ASP A 309 -1.71 18.78 8.43
CA ASP A 309 -1.20 20.15 8.43
C ASP A 309 -0.56 20.54 9.78
N CYS A 310 -0.86 19.81 10.86
CA CYS A 310 -0.33 20.05 12.21
C CYS A 310 0.68 18.99 12.71
N HIS A 311 0.56 17.74 12.26
CA HIS A 311 1.35 16.58 12.71
C HIS A 311 2.42 16.16 11.70
#